data_AF-T0LZ17-F1
#
_entry.id   AF-T0LZ17-F1
#
_cell.length_a   1.000
_cell.length_b   1.000
_cell.length_c   1.000
_cell.angle_alpha   90.00
_cell.angle_beta   90.00
_cell.angle_gamma   90.00
#
_symmetry.space_group_name_H-M   'P 1'
#
loop_
_entity.id
_entity.type
_entity.pdbx_description
1 polymer ?
#
loop_
_entity_poly.entity_id
_entity_poly.type
_entity_poly.pdbx_seq_one_letter_code
_entity_poly.pdbx_strand_id
1 'polypeptide(L)'
;MKIPVYHGSTSMNTSHDIAGYIDAVGPDVTEFKTGDRVASMHQPGAPHGAYAEYSISGVETTFHIPPKTSFEEAATIPLAALTAATFVFRGLKVPEPWALNDKPQPQPLVVWGGASAVGGFAIQYAKRAGFQPIIAVSGRGMEQTRSLLDESFGDVVLDYRAGGQSLASSIRGLLKGARYGMHWTLSAKKTVPRLWQTFCTPPWPEKHHRG
;
A
#
# COMPACT_ATOMS: atom_id res chain seq x y z
N MET A 1 15.27 -20.77 5.82
CA MET A 1 16.40 -19.83 5.90
C MET A 1 16.32 -18.88 4.71
N LYS A 2 16.28 -17.55 4.92
CA LYS A 2 16.43 -16.60 3.80
C LYS A 2 17.93 -16.53 3.53
N ILE A 3 18.37 -17.11 2.42
CA ILE A 3 19.78 -17.12 2.04
C ILE A 3 20.03 -15.78 1.30
N PRO A 4 20.94 -14.92 1.78
CA PRO A 4 21.31 -13.73 1.04
C PRO A 4 21.99 -14.16 -0.26
N VAL A 5 21.42 -13.75 -1.39
CA VAL A 5 21.98 -14.00 -2.72
C VAL A 5 22.84 -12.80 -3.08
N TYR A 6 24.15 -13.01 -3.13
CA TYR A 6 25.10 -12.03 -3.63
C TYR A 6 25.03 -12.03 -5.16
N HIS A 7 24.45 -10.99 -5.74
CA HIS A 7 24.45 -10.78 -7.19
C HIS A 7 25.72 -10.00 -7.52
N GLY A 8 26.82 -10.72 -7.78
CA GLY A 8 28.12 -10.12 -8.04
C GLY A 8 28.15 -9.29 -9.32
N SER A 9 27.77 -8.01 -9.24
CA SER A 9 28.44 -6.86 -9.89
C SER A 9 27.74 -5.55 -9.49
N THR A 10 28.55 -4.50 -9.30
CA THR A 10 28.22 -3.13 -8.86
C THR A 10 27.79 -2.97 -7.39
N SER A 11 28.55 -2.15 -6.66
CA SER A 11 28.17 -1.62 -5.35
C SER A 11 26.92 -0.75 -5.52
N MET A 12 25.75 -1.37 -5.38
CA MET A 12 24.49 -0.64 -5.40
C MET A 12 24.15 -0.20 -3.98
N ASN A 13 24.02 1.11 -3.80
CA ASN A 13 23.37 1.63 -2.62
C ASN A 13 21.88 1.23 -2.66
N THR A 14 21.37 0.67 -1.58
CA THR A 14 20.00 0.18 -1.47
C THR A 14 19.17 1.11 -0.58
N SER A 15 17.86 0.88 -0.50
CA SER A 15 16.84 1.75 0.13
C SER A 15 16.15 2.71 -0.85
N HIS A 16 14.88 2.98 -0.53
CA HIS A 16 13.96 3.74 -1.36
C HIS A 16 13.43 4.99 -0.68
N ASP A 17 13.49 5.09 0.65
CA ASP A 17 12.92 6.23 1.37
C ASP A 17 14.00 7.26 1.70
N ILE A 18 13.81 8.49 1.23
CA ILE A 18 14.71 9.64 1.43
C ILE A 18 13.96 10.73 2.20
N ALA A 19 14.63 11.38 3.14
CA ALA A 19 14.22 12.67 3.69
C ALA A 19 15.45 13.52 3.97
N GLY A 20 15.47 14.77 3.50
CA GLY A 20 16.63 15.64 3.63
C GLY A 20 16.44 17.00 2.98
N TYR A 21 17.57 17.68 2.72
CA TYR A 21 17.61 18.94 2.00
C TYR A 21 17.99 18.71 0.54
N ILE A 22 17.44 19.52 -0.35
CA ILE A 22 17.90 19.56 -1.75
C ILE A 22 19.26 20.22 -1.81
N ASP A 23 20.25 19.50 -2.35
CA ASP A 23 21.58 20.03 -2.63
C ASP A 23 21.64 20.70 -4.01
N ALA A 24 21.15 20.00 -5.04
CA ALA A 24 21.09 20.48 -6.41
C ALA A 24 19.80 20.01 -7.12
N VAL A 25 19.40 20.75 -8.16
CA VAL A 25 18.24 20.41 -9.02
C VAL A 25 18.68 20.31 -10.48
N GLY A 26 18.01 19.44 -11.24
CA GLY A 26 18.22 19.33 -12.68
C GLY A 26 17.74 20.59 -13.43
N PRO A 27 18.25 20.85 -14.65
CA PRO A 27 17.95 22.08 -15.38
C PRO A 27 16.46 22.28 -15.71
N ASP A 28 15.70 21.18 -15.82
CA ASP A 28 14.28 21.22 -16.16
C ASP A 28 13.36 21.19 -14.92
N VAL A 29 13.92 21.14 -13.71
CA VAL A 29 13.15 21.09 -12.46
C VAL A 29 12.79 22.51 -12.03
N THR A 30 11.49 22.79 -11.93
CA THR A 30 10.97 24.14 -11.58
C THR A 30 10.27 24.19 -10.22
N GLU A 31 9.84 23.05 -9.69
CA GLU A 31 9.03 22.95 -8.46
C GLU A 31 9.88 22.99 -7.18
N PHE A 32 11.20 22.84 -7.32
CA PHE A 32 12.13 22.64 -6.21
C PHE A 32 13.38 23.52 -6.35
N LYS A 33 14.00 23.84 -5.21
CA LYS A 33 15.28 24.58 -5.16
C LYS A 33 16.19 24.06 -4.05
N THR A 34 17.48 24.36 -4.16
CA THR A 34 18.47 24.08 -3.13
C THR A 34 18.03 24.64 -1.77
N GLY A 35 18.19 23.83 -0.72
CA GLY A 35 17.80 24.13 0.65
C GLY A 35 16.36 23.77 1.00
N ASP A 36 15.52 23.36 0.05
CA ASP A 36 14.17 22.88 0.37
C ASP A 36 14.22 21.58 1.18
N ARG A 37 13.32 21.46 2.16
CA ARG A 37 13.11 20.22 2.93
C ARG A 37 12.19 19.30 2.14
N VAL A 38 12.67 18.13 1.77
CA VAL A 38 11.91 17.18 0.94
C VAL A 38 12.04 15.75 1.43
N ALA A 39 11.01 14.97 1.14
CA ALA A 39 11.06 13.52 1.18
C ALA A 39 10.76 12.97 -0.21
N SER A 40 11.35 11.82 -0.53
CA SER A 40 11.24 11.24 -1.87
C SER A 40 11.37 9.73 -1.85
N MET A 41 10.82 9.10 -2.88
CA MET A 41 11.03 7.69 -3.16
C MET A 41 12.07 7.52 -4.28
N HIS A 42 13.21 6.92 -3.94
CA HIS A 42 14.21 6.47 -4.89
C HIS A 42 13.71 5.27 -5.72
N GLN A 43 14.02 5.29 -7.01
CA GLN A 43 13.58 4.26 -7.96
C GLN A 43 14.22 2.89 -7.65
N PRO A 44 13.41 1.84 -7.42
CA PRO A 44 13.96 0.52 -7.15
C PRO A 44 14.87 -0.02 -8.26
N GLY A 45 16.07 -0.44 -7.87
CA GLY A 45 17.08 -1.00 -8.79
C GLY A 45 17.92 0.04 -9.54
N ALA A 46 17.64 1.34 -9.37
CA ALA A 46 18.49 2.40 -9.90
C ALA A 46 19.75 2.60 -9.02
N PRO A 47 20.85 3.17 -9.56
CA PRO A 47 21.98 3.61 -8.75
C PRO A 47 21.61 4.78 -7.83
N HIS A 48 22.48 5.12 -6.87
CA HIS A 48 22.32 6.27 -5.97
C HIS A 48 21.12 6.20 -5.02
N GLY A 49 20.89 5.02 -4.42
CA GLY A 49 19.85 4.79 -3.40
C GLY A 49 19.98 5.64 -2.13
N ALA A 50 19.09 5.39 -1.17
CA ALA A 50 18.94 6.29 -0.02
C ALA A 50 19.92 6.06 1.16
N TYR A 51 20.64 4.93 1.25
CA TYR A 51 21.66 4.74 2.32
C TYR A 51 23.01 5.38 1.99
N ALA A 52 22.99 6.68 1.69
CA ALA A 52 24.16 7.51 1.47
C ALA A 52 23.87 8.95 1.91
N GLU A 53 24.91 9.77 2.04
CA GLU A 53 24.78 11.20 2.35
C GLU A 53 24.08 11.98 1.22
N TYR A 54 24.19 11.49 -0.02
CA TYR A 54 23.52 12.04 -1.20
C TYR A 54 22.79 10.94 -1.97
N SER A 55 21.60 11.26 -2.47
CA SER A 55 20.77 10.37 -3.28
C SER A 55 20.11 11.15 -4.40
N ILE A 56 19.79 10.47 -5.50
CA ILE A 56 19.11 11.06 -6.67
C ILE A 56 17.71 10.48 -6.75
N SER A 57 16.70 11.32 -6.91
CA SER A 57 15.31 10.89 -7.03
C SER A 57 14.58 11.71 -8.08
N GLY A 58 13.48 11.15 -8.60
CA GLY A 58 12.64 11.82 -9.58
C GLY A 58 11.79 12.92 -8.95
N VAL A 59 11.48 13.94 -9.74
CA VAL A 59 10.62 15.05 -9.31
C VAL A 59 9.21 14.54 -8.97
N GLU A 60 8.75 13.52 -9.68
CA GLU A 60 7.43 12.91 -9.58
C GLU A 60 7.18 12.11 -8.30
N THR A 61 8.26 11.72 -7.59
CA THR A 61 8.17 11.03 -6.30
C THR A 61 8.60 11.90 -5.12
N THR A 62 8.98 13.14 -5.38
CA THR A 62 9.49 14.08 -4.38
C THR A 62 8.39 15.01 -3.90
N PHE A 63 8.33 15.29 -2.60
CA PHE A 63 7.38 16.23 -2.02
C PHE A 63 8.01 17.03 -0.88
N HIS A 64 7.51 18.25 -0.67
CA HIS A 64 7.95 19.10 0.43
C HIS A 64 7.53 18.54 1.79
N ILE A 65 8.46 18.60 2.75
CA ILE A 65 8.19 18.25 4.14
C ILE A 65 7.57 19.47 4.83
N PRO A 66 6.38 19.36 5.44
CA PRO A 66 5.78 20.45 6.19
C PRO A 66 6.69 20.92 7.34
N PRO A 67 6.67 22.22 7.72
CA PRO A 67 7.57 22.74 8.75
C PRO A 67 7.51 22.01 10.09
N LYS A 68 6.32 21.47 10.43
CA LYS A 68 6.05 20.76 11.69
C LYS A 68 6.42 19.28 11.68
N THR A 69 6.76 18.71 10.52
CA THR A 69 7.10 17.29 10.37
C THR A 69 8.61 17.12 10.42
N SER A 70 9.09 16.16 11.21
CA SER A 70 10.53 15.86 11.28
C SER A 70 11.00 15.10 10.04
N PHE A 71 12.32 15.00 9.82
CA PHE A 71 12.85 14.20 8.72
C PHE A 71 12.62 12.70 8.94
N GLU A 72 12.68 12.25 10.19
CA GLU A 72 12.43 10.86 10.60
C GLU A 72 10.97 10.47 10.32
N GLU A 73 10.01 11.34 10.65
CA GLU A 73 8.60 11.12 10.32
C GLU A 73 8.40 11.09 8.80
N ALA A 74 8.98 12.05 8.09
CA ALA A 74 8.85 12.16 6.64
C ALA A 74 9.45 10.95 5.91
N ALA A 75 10.56 10.38 6.38
CA ALA A 75 11.19 9.21 5.80
C ALA A 75 10.32 7.93 5.88
N THR A 76 9.27 7.92 6.70
CA THR A 76 8.37 6.75 6.81
C THR A 76 7.27 6.70 5.73
N ILE A 77 7.17 7.76 4.92
CA ILE A 77 6.03 8.02 4.03
C ILE A 77 6.27 7.54 2.58
N PRO A 78 7.38 7.85 1.89
CA PRO A 78 7.43 7.86 0.43
C PRO A 78 7.05 6.52 -0.21
N LEU A 79 7.75 5.43 0.13
CA LEU A 79 7.48 4.11 -0.43
C LEU A 79 6.12 3.59 0.00
N ALA A 80 5.78 3.73 1.29
CA ALA A 80 4.55 3.15 1.83
C ALA A 80 3.30 3.83 1.24
N ALA A 81 3.33 5.16 1.16
CA ALA A 81 2.26 5.98 0.60
C ALA A 81 2.15 5.79 -0.92
N LEU A 82 3.25 5.83 -1.67
CA LEU A 82 3.21 5.67 -3.13
C LEU A 82 2.73 4.26 -3.52
N THR A 83 3.17 3.25 -2.78
CA THR A 83 2.72 1.86 -2.99
C THR A 83 1.22 1.76 -2.75
N ALA A 84 0.72 2.27 -1.62
CA ALA A 84 -0.70 2.24 -1.29
C ALA A 84 -1.54 3.00 -2.33
N ALA A 85 -1.10 4.19 -2.76
CA ALA A 85 -1.78 4.98 -3.77
C ALA A 85 -1.86 4.24 -5.12
N THR A 86 -0.75 3.66 -5.58
CA THR A 86 -0.70 2.90 -6.84
C THR A 86 -1.70 1.74 -6.83
N PHE A 87 -1.77 0.97 -5.74
CA PHE A 87 -2.70 -0.15 -5.68
C PHE A 87 -4.16 0.28 -5.52
N VAL A 88 -4.44 1.34 -4.75
CA VAL A 88 -5.82 1.81 -4.56
C VAL A 88 -6.32 2.49 -5.82
N PHE A 89 -5.67 3.56 -6.28
CA PHE A 89 -6.17 4.36 -7.41
C PHE A 89 -6.01 3.64 -8.74
N ARG A 90 -4.78 3.26 -9.09
CA ARG A 90 -4.50 2.57 -10.37
C ARG A 90 -4.94 1.11 -10.35
N GLY A 91 -4.69 0.40 -9.25
CA GLY A 91 -5.00 -1.03 -9.13
C GLY A 91 -6.51 -1.34 -9.07
N LEU A 92 -7.29 -0.55 -8.31
CA LEU A 92 -8.75 -0.71 -8.26
C LEU A 92 -9.48 0.12 -9.33
N LYS A 93 -8.74 0.88 -10.14
CA LYS A 93 -9.25 1.73 -11.23
C LYS A 93 -10.26 2.77 -10.73
N VAL A 94 -9.97 3.38 -9.58
CA VAL A 94 -10.74 4.51 -9.06
C VAL A 94 -10.07 5.82 -9.45
N PRO A 95 -10.82 6.93 -9.59
CA PRO A 95 -10.24 8.23 -9.89
C PRO A 95 -9.20 8.64 -8.85
N GLU A 96 -8.17 9.35 -9.29
CA GLU A 96 -7.12 9.88 -8.42
C GLU A 96 -7.69 10.80 -7.34
N PRO A 97 -6.98 11.00 -6.19
CA PRO A 97 -7.50 11.74 -5.04
C PRO A 97 -8.13 13.10 -5.35
N TRP A 98 -7.56 13.84 -6.30
CA TRP A 98 -8.02 15.18 -6.73
C TRP A 98 -9.23 15.16 -7.68
N ALA A 99 -9.57 14.00 -8.22
CA ALA A 99 -10.72 13.78 -9.11
C ALA A 99 -11.80 12.92 -8.45
N LEU A 100 -11.70 12.68 -7.14
CA LEU A 100 -12.72 11.98 -6.38
C LEU A 100 -13.96 12.87 -6.21
N ASN A 101 -15.11 12.21 -6.26
CA ASN A 101 -16.39 12.82 -5.94
C ASN A 101 -16.74 12.39 -4.51
N ASP A 102 -17.39 13.23 -3.71
CA ASP A 102 -17.82 12.89 -2.32
C ASP A 102 -18.92 11.81 -2.25
N LYS A 103 -19.08 10.99 -3.30
CA LYS A 103 -20.07 9.93 -3.35
C LYS A 103 -19.48 8.64 -2.78
N PRO A 104 -20.17 7.97 -1.84
CA PRO A 104 -19.77 6.66 -1.37
C PRO A 104 -19.70 5.67 -2.54
N GLN A 105 -18.66 4.84 -2.55
CA GLN A 105 -18.59 3.61 -3.34
C GLN A 105 -19.08 2.49 -2.41
N PRO A 106 -20.31 1.98 -2.55
CA PRO A 106 -20.86 0.90 -1.72
C PRO A 106 -20.24 -0.46 -2.10
N GLN A 107 -18.94 -0.47 -2.40
CA GLN A 107 -18.15 -1.64 -2.71
C GLN A 107 -17.26 -1.93 -1.51
N PRO A 108 -17.41 -3.10 -0.87
CA PRO A 108 -16.51 -3.50 0.20
C PRO A 108 -15.06 -3.61 -0.31
N LEU A 109 -14.10 -3.22 0.53
CA LEU A 109 -12.67 -3.39 0.26
C LEU A 109 -12.02 -4.24 1.34
N VAL A 110 -11.40 -5.35 0.94
CA VAL A 110 -10.56 -6.13 1.86
C VAL A 110 -9.13 -5.61 1.81
N VAL A 111 -8.60 -5.15 2.95
CA VAL A 111 -7.20 -4.72 3.10
C VAL A 111 -6.44 -5.78 3.90
N TRP A 112 -5.67 -6.61 3.20
CA TRP A 112 -4.83 -7.60 3.87
C TRP A 112 -3.56 -6.96 4.44
N GLY A 113 -3.31 -7.12 5.73
CA GLY A 113 -2.16 -6.54 6.44
C GLY A 113 -2.35 -5.06 6.79
N GLY A 114 -3.53 -4.71 7.32
CA GLY A 114 -3.90 -3.33 7.68
C GLY A 114 -2.94 -2.64 8.65
N ALA A 115 -2.25 -3.41 9.50
CA ALA A 115 -1.25 -2.90 10.45
C ALA A 115 0.14 -2.64 9.84
N SER A 116 0.35 -2.90 8.54
CA SER A 116 1.61 -2.57 7.87
C SER A 116 1.65 -1.08 7.49
N ALA A 117 2.83 -0.52 7.24
CA ALA A 117 2.96 0.87 6.77
C ALA A 117 2.11 1.12 5.50
N VAL A 118 2.20 0.23 4.51
CA VAL A 118 1.37 0.29 3.29
C VAL A 118 -0.12 0.14 3.62
N GLY A 119 -0.48 -0.76 4.54
CA GLY A 119 -1.87 -1.00 4.93
C GLY A 119 -2.53 0.19 5.59
N GLY A 120 -1.81 0.88 6.46
CA GLY A 120 -2.29 2.10 7.10
C GLY A 120 -2.60 3.19 6.09
N PHE A 121 -1.73 3.40 5.10
CA PHE A 121 -2.01 4.33 3.99
C PHE A 121 -3.14 3.83 3.09
N ALA A 122 -3.20 2.53 2.79
CA ALA A 122 -4.23 1.96 1.94
C ALA A 122 -5.64 2.12 2.53
N ILE A 123 -5.80 1.94 3.85
CA ILE A 123 -7.07 2.19 4.55
C ILE A 123 -7.45 3.66 4.39
N GLN A 124 -6.54 4.59 4.66
CA GLN A 124 -6.82 6.02 4.54
C GLN A 124 -7.18 6.44 3.11
N TYR A 125 -6.48 5.93 2.10
CA TYR A 125 -6.81 6.19 0.70
C TYR A 125 -8.12 5.55 0.28
N ALA A 126 -8.42 4.33 0.76
CA ALA A 126 -9.69 3.68 0.49
C ALA A 126 -10.89 4.45 1.05
N LYS A 127 -10.77 4.96 2.29
CA LYS A 127 -11.79 5.83 2.89
C LYS A 127 -12.02 7.07 2.05
N ARG A 128 -10.94 7.74 1.61
CA ARG A 128 -11.02 8.90 0.72
C ARG A 128 -11.68 8.57 -0.61
N ALA A 129 -11.34 7.42 -1.20
CA ALA A 129 -11.96 6.93 -2.43
C ALA A 129 -13.41 6.44 -2.26
N GLY A 130 -13.97 6.53 -1.05
CA GLY A 130 -15.36 6.23 -0.76
C GLY A 130 -15.68 4.75 -0.56
N PHE A 131 -14.69 3.85 -0.47
CA PHE A 131 -14.93 2.42 -0.26
C PHE A 131 -15.57 2.16 1.10
N GLN A 132 -16.73 1.50 1.10
CA GLN A 132 -17.44 1.13 2.31
C GLN A 132 -18.15 -0.24 2.14
N PRO A 133 -18.03 -1.17 3.11
CA PRO A 133 -17.14 -1.14 4.28
C PRO A 133 -15.68 -1.55 3.97
N ILE A 134 -14.74 -1.12 4.80
CA ILE A 134 -13.35 -1.59 4.79
C ILE A 134 -13.18 -2.76 5.76
N ILE A 135 -12.74 -3.89 5.22
CA ILE A 135 -12.45 -5.11 5.99
C ILE A 135 -10.93 -5.24 6.08
N ALA A 136 -10.34 -4.77 7.17
CA ALA A 136 -8.90 -4.83 7.39
C ALA A 136 -8.52 -6.15 8.08
N VAL A 137 -7.46 -6.80 7.61
CA VAL A 137 -6.94 -8.02 8.24
C VAL A 137 -5.60 -7.69 8.91
N SER A 138 -5.53 -7.85 10.22
CA SER A 138 -4.36 -7.51 11.04
C SER A 138 -4.10 -8.57 12.11
N GLY A 139 -2.88 -8.62 12.65
CA GLY A 139 -2.53 -9.55 13.72
C GLY A 139 -2.34 -8.80 15.03
N ARG A 140 -1.09 -8.75 15.53
CA ARG A 140 -0.77 -8.01 16.77
C ARG A 140 -1.07 -6.50 16.71
N GLY A 141 -1.09 -5.90 15.52
CA GLY A 141 -1.36 -4.47 15.31
C GLY A 141 -2.82 -4.12 15.07
N MET A 142 -3.78 -4.94 15.52
CA MET A 142 -5.21 -4.68 15.32
C MET A 142 -5.67 -3.37 15.93
N GLU A 143 -5.14 -2.97 17.09
CA GLU A 143 -5.52 -1.71 17.73
C GLU A 143 -5.14 -0.49 16.86
N GLN A 144 -3.92 -0.50 16.33
CA GLN A 144 -3.45 0.52 15.37
C GLN A 144 -4.26 0.52 14.08
N THR A 145 -4.76 -0.65 13.65
CA THR A 145 -5.62 -0.74 12.46
C THR A 145 -7.00 -0.18 12.76
N ARG A 146 -7.55 -0.51 13.94
CA ARG A 146 -8.87 -0.08 14.39
C ARG A 146 -8.96 1.43 14.49
N SER A 147 -7.90 2.12 14.95
CA SER A 147 -7.88 3.58 15.01
C SER A 147 -7.99 4.28 13.64
N LEU A 148 -7.78 3.57 12.53
CA LEU A 148 -7.95 4.08 11.17
C LEU A 148 -9.34 3.79 10.59
N LEU A 149 -10.08 2.86 11.18
CA LEU A 149 -11.39 2.41 10.72
C LEU A 149 -12.52 3.22 11.37
N ASP A 150 -13.69 3.17 10.76
CA ASP A 150 -14.90 3.77 11.33
C ASP A 150 -16.04 2.74 11.35
N GLU A 151 -16.31 2.20 12.53
CA GLU A 151 -17.31 1.14 12.75
C GLU A 151 -18.73 1.57 12.35
N SER A 152 -19.03 2.87 12.30
CA SER A 152 -20.34 3.38 11.87
C SER A 152 -20.64 3.14 10.39
N PHE A 153 -19.58 3.02 9.56
CA PHE A 153 -19.68 2.64 8.15
C PHE A 153 -19.60 1.12 7.92
N GLY A 154 -19.58 0.33 8.99
CA GLY A 154 -19.44 -1.12 8.93
C GLY A 154 -18.01 -1.60 8.71
N ASP A 155 -17.02 -0.72 8.88
CA ASP A 155 -15.61 -1.11 8.84
C ASP A 155 -15.29 -2.09 9.97
N VAL A 156 -14.42 -3.06 9.69
CA VAL A 156 -14.06 -4.09 10.67
C VAL A 156 -12.62 -4.53 10.53
N VAL A 157 -12.02 -4.86 11.66
CA VAL A 157 -10.69 -5.49 11.71
C VAL A 157 -10.82 -6.97 12.09
N LEU A 158 -10.17 -7.85 11.33
CA LEU A 158 -10.16 -9.30 11.55
C LEU A 158 -8.77 -9.81 11.90
N ASP A 159 -8.69 -10.74 12.87
CA ASP A 159 -7.43 -11.39 13.24
C ASP A 159 -7.13 -12.60 12.34
N TYR A 160 -6.07 -12.53 11.52
CA TYR A 160 -5.65 -13.69 10.73
C TYR A 160 -5.09 -14.85 11.58
N ARG A 161 -4.73 -14.60 12.85
CA ARG A 161 -4.22 -15.61 13.79
C ARG A 161 -5.33 -16.49 14.37
N ALA A 162 -6.60 -16.11 14.20
CA ALA A 162 -7.76 -16.90 14.60
C ALA A 162 -7.97 -18.17 13.73
N GLY A 163 -7.18 -18.33 12.66
CA GLY A 163 -7.21 -19.50 11.78
C GLY A 163 -7.84 -19.19 10.42
N GLY A 164 -7.24 -19.73 9.34
CA GLY A 164 -7.59 -19.37 7.97
C GLY A 164 -9.02 -19.68 7.56
N GLN A 165 -9.61 -20.78 8.07
CA GLN A 165 -11.01 -21.14 7.77
C GLN A 165 -12.00 -20.17 8.42
N SER A 166 -11.76 -19.81 9.69
CA SER A 166 -12.58 -18.84 10.43
C SER A 166 -12.48 -17.43 9.82
N LEU A 167 -11.30 -17.03 9.37
CA LEU A 167 -11.11 -15.77 8.67
C LEU A 167 -11.85 -15.76 7.33
N ALA A 168 -11.73 -16.83 6.54
CA ALA A 168 -12.39 -16.92 5.24
C ALA A 168 -13.93 -16.93 5.38
N SER A 169 -14.48 -17.62 6.38
CA SER A 169 -15.92 -17.60 6.66
C SER A 169 -16.38 -16.22 7.11
N SER A 170 -15.62 -15.54 7.96
CA SER A 170 -15.92 -14.17 8.42
C SER A 170 -15.95 -13.18 7.24
N ILE A 171 -14.93 -13.20 6.38
CA ILE A 171 -14.88 -12.34 5.19
C ILE A 171 -16.05 -12.63 4.26
N ARG A 172 -16.34 -13.91 3.95
CA ARG A 172 -17.48 -14.27 3.09
C ARG A 172 -18.82 -13.82 3.69
N GLY A 173 -18.98 -13.97 5.00
CA GLY A 173 -20.18 -13.54 5.73
C GLY A 173 -20.39 -12.02 5.69
N LEU A 174 -19.31 -11.24 5.76
CA LEU A 174 -19.34 -9.78 5.64
C LEU A 174 -19.63 -9.33 4.20
N LEU A 175 -19.05 -10.02 3.21
CA LEU A 175 -19.24 -9.67 1.81
C LEU A 175 -20.64 -10.02 1.28
N LYS A 176 -21.33 -11.03 1.83
CA LYS A 176 -22.69 -11.46 1.43
C LYS A 176 -22.92 -11.61 -0.09
N GLY A 177 -21.87 -11.94 -0.85
CA GLY A 177 -21.93 -12.05 -2.31
C GLY A 177 -21.83 -10.73 -3.09
N ALA A 178 -21.59 -9.61 -2.41
CA ALA A 178 -21.29 -8.33 -3.06
C ALA A 178 -20.01 -8.41 -3.90
N ARG A 179 -19.98 -7.66 -4.99
CA ARG A 179 -18.73 -7.40 -5.72
C ARG A 179 -17.81 -6.61 -4.79
N TYR A 180 -16.55 -7.01 -4.69
CA TYR A 180 -15.59 -6.43 -3.73
C TYR A 180 -14.26 -6.10 -4.41
N GLY A 181 -13.56 -5.11 -3.87
CA GLY A 181 -12.15 -4.87 -4.19
C GLY A 181 -11.26 -5.67 -3.24
N MET A 182 -10.06 -6.05 -3.69
CA MET A 182 -9.03 -6.57 -2.79
C MET A 182 -7.75 -5.76 -2.93
N HIS A 183 -7.25 -5.28 -1.80
CA HIS A 183 -5.93 -4.69 -1.66
C HIS A 183 -5.06 -5.59 -0.77
N TRP A 184 -3.85 -5.88 -1.25
CA TRP A 184 -2.88 -6.71 -0.55
C TRP A 184 -1.67 -5.88 -0.16
N THR A 185 -1.39 -5.79 1.14
CA THR A 185 -0.12 -5.26 1.61
C THR A 185 0.86 -6.43 1.66
N LEU A 186 2.01 -6.25 1.02
CA LEU A 186 2.99 -7.30 0.77
C LEU A 186 3.51 -7.92 2.09
N SER A 187 2.94 -9.04 2.51
CA SER A 187 3.54 -9.89 3.54
C SER A 187 3.62 -11.35 3.10
N ALA A 188 4.86 -11.73 2.80
CA ALA A 188 5.43 -13.06 2.52
C ALA A 188 5.12 -13.74 1.17
N LYS A 189 6.21 -14.08 0.46
CA LYS A 189 6.30 -14.87 -0.79
C LYS A 189 5.51 -16.20 -0.82
N LYS A 190 5.02 -16.69 0.32
CA LYS A 190 4.32 -17.99 0.43
C LYS A 190 2.80 -17.88 0.58
N THR A 191 2.28 -16.68 0.84
CA THR A 191 0.86 -16.47 1.15
C THR A 191 0.04 -16.23 -0.12
N VAL A 192 0.63 -15.52 -1.09
CA VAL A 192 -0.03 -15.10 -2.33
C VAL A 192 -0.50 -16.28 -3.20
N PRO A 193 0.29 -17.33 -3.48
CA PRO A 193 -0.17 -18.43 -4.34
C PRO A 193 -1.22 -19.33 -3.66
N ARG A 194 -1.12 -19.51 -2.34
CA ARG A 194 -2.01 -20.40 -1.57
C ARG A 194 -3.41 -19.80 -1.40
N LEU A 195 -3.49 -18.48 -1.21
CA LEU A 195 -4.78 -17.78 -1.16
C LEU A 195 -5.39 -17.61 -2.55
N TRP A 196 -4.58 -17.39 -3.60
CA TRP A 196 -5.05 -17.43 -5.00
C TRP A 196 -5.77 -18.75 -5.32
N GLN A 197 -5.18 -19.88 -4.94
CA GLN A 197 -5.82 -21.19 -5.07
C GLN A 197 -7.11 -21.35 -4.24
N THR A 198 -7.25 -20.60 -3.13
CA THR A 198 -8.39 -20.71 -2.20
C THR A 198 -9.56 -19.80 -2.59
N PHE A 199 -9.30 -18.69 -3.29
CA PHE A 199 -10.31 -17.69 -3.64
C PHE A 199 -10.68 -17.66 -5.14
N CYS A 200 -9.79 -18.16 -6.02
CA CYS A 200 -10.02 -18.16 -7.47
C CYS A 200 -10.42 -19.52 -8.04
N THR A 201 -10.61 -20.56 -7.22
CA THR A 201 -11.30 -21.79 -7.62
C THR A 201 -12.79 -21.68 -7.26
N PRO A 202 -13.72 -21.64 -8.24
CA PRO A 202 -15.15 -21.68 -7.96
C PRO A 202 -15.60 -23.07 -7.48
N PRO A 203 -16.58 -23.20 -6.55
CA PRO A 203 -17.19 -24.48 -6.18
C PRO A 203 -18.41 -24.80 -7.07
N TRP A 204 -18.28 -24.74 -8.40
CA TRP A 204 -19.41 -25.05 -9.29
C TRP A 204 -18.95 -25.93 -10.47
N PRO A 205 -19.77 -26.91 -10.88
CA PRO A 205 -19.40 -27.85 -11.93
C PRO A 205 -19.26 -27.12 -13.27
N GLU A 206 -18.15 -27.37 -13.96
CA GLU A 206 -17.88 -26.89 -15.31
C GLU A 206 -19.02 -27.23 -16.27
N LYS A 207 -19.68 -26.21 -16.83
CA LYS A 207 -20.48 -26.42 -18.04
C LYS A 207 -19.53 -26.41 -19.24
N HIS A 208 -19.32 -27.60 -19.78
CA HIS A 208 -18.81 -27.78 -21.14
C HIS A 208 -19.67 -26.99 -22.13
N HIS A 209 -19.03 -26.12 -22.92
CA HIS A 209 -19.56 -25.74 -24.22
C HIS A 209 -18.47 -25.98 -25.26
N ARG A 210 -18.60 -27.14 -25.94
CA ARG A 210 -18.16 -27.32 -27.32
C ARG A 210 -19.13 -26.53 -28.21
N GLY A 211 -18.60 -25.83 -29.19
CA GLY A 211 -19.30 -25.10 -30.24
C GLY A 211 -18.29 -24.34 -31.06
#